data_AF-A0A5M9N0R8-F1
#
_entry.id   AF-A0A5M9N0R8-F1
#
_cell.length_a   1.000
_cell.length_b   1.000
_cell.length_c   1.000
_cell.angle_alpha   90.00
_cell.angle_beta   90.00
_cell.angle_gamma   90.00
#
_symmetry.space_group_name_H-M   'P 1'
#
loop_
_entity.id
_entity.type
_entity.pdbx_description
1 polymer ?
#
loop_
_entity_poly.entity_id
_entity_poly.type
_entity_poly.pdbx_seq_one_letter_code
_entity_poly.pdbx_strand_id
1 'polypeptide(L)'
;MISVQEDEKFYVYSSDAGQSASNNKLILSPGIPIDKFVSSLKGKVVILKNQPKEPVYTPLDDSDLWKEWMGRFDTNATLNLMLDSNLKALQSFLFSFETPWGTLSFDSSSQYLQSAFEKGVADTIGPPGAAIDGTSPILYNGLVAPKSPYTPTVEALFTFVGLSDMIATLPPFVPQLEVSLDASNYVQGRNAMWFNPRLGYQTTIRLQFQLKDGKALEQLFQQALPGITISAPKVICKKILTEGQTVDGAVSIDQGSVSFQATCTVSAKSGNPLTALTAGIEFDEAGITLTLKLSKGILDALLQWLGELIGVKPDSVKGIFGGQGDRTFQGLNVQQVVFRLEKTADLNSYQLASARVDMEVAGDFGKIDGKKPVFLASYIWTREIGGLGNIRGELWNSYDISKQRVLQPRYELWTDLVPFTKNPGTEINLETLIPGVQVDIPQNIPSKVSRALLVLSSNHVAFGATVVAVKNASPGQVPQPYLGELGLDVSYTRGKQEKEFLFQFEVMAGIQPGKGSSHPEDDATLIGDFTYTRVN
;
A
#
# COMPACT_ATOMS: atom_id res chain seq x y z
N MET A 1 -48.07 -5.56 41.09
CA MET A 1 -46.63 -5.75 40.84
C MET A 1 -46.41 -5.55 39.36
N ILE A 2 -45.78 -4.45 38.98
CA ILE A 2 -45.32 -4.25 37.60
C ILE A 2 -43.96 -4.95 37.56
N SER A 3 -43.86 -6.09 36.87
CA SER A 3 -42.58 -6.71 36.61
C SER A 3 -41.80 -5.77 35.70
N VAL A 4 -40.76 -5.13 36.24
CA VAL A 4 -39.74 -4.49 35.43
C VAL A 4 -39.05 -5.64 34.70
N GLN A 5 -39.39 -5.83 33.43
CA GLN A 5 -38.73 -6.79 32.56
C GLN A 5 -37.32 -6.24 32.36
N GLU A 6 -36.31 -6.87 32.99
CA GLU A 6 -34.91 -6.57 32.68
C GLU A 6 -34.73 -6.71 31.16
N ASP A 7 -34.19 -5.69 30.51
CA ASP A 7 -33.95 -5.75 29.08
C ASP A 7 -32.93 -6.87 28.80
N GLU A 8 -33.39 -7.91 28.10
CA GLU A 8 -32.58 -9.09 27.81
C GLU A 8 -31.55 -8.76 26.71
N LYS A 9 -30.29 -9.15 26.94
CA LYS A 9 -29.20 -9.04 25.95
C LYS A 9 -29.57 -9.74 24.65
N PHE A 10 -29.14 -9.19 23.53
CA PHE A 10 -29.39 -9.75 22.21
C PHE A 10 -28.08 -10.12 21.51
N TYR A 11 -28.05 -11.30 20.90
CA TYR A 11 -26.83 -11.87 20.32
C TYR A 11 -26.99 -12.03 18.82
N VAL A 12 -25.99 -11.59 18.07
CA VAL A 12 -25.86 -11.82 16.63
C VAL A 12 -24.69 -12.77 16.41
N TYR A 13 -24.98 -14.02 16.12
CA TYR A 13 -23.97 -15.04 15.88
C TYR A 13 -23.71 -15.24 14.38
N SER A 14 -22.47 -15.61 14.04
CA SER A 14 -22.20 -16.20 12.73
C SER A 14 -22.93 -17.55 12.58
N SER A 15 -23.11 -17.95 11.34
CA SER A 15 -23.69 -19.23 10.94
C SER A 15 -22.89 -20.43 11.47
N ASP A 16 -21.59 -20.28 11.69
CA ASP A 16 -20.65 -21.31 12.13
C ASP A 16 -20.28 -21.21 13.63
N ALA A 17 -21.08 -20.47 14.42
CA ALA A 17 -20.92 -20.36 15.87
C ALA A 17 -21.50 -21.55 16.67
N GLY A 18 -22.19 -22.48 16.01
CA GLY A 18 -22.83 -23.63 16.65
C GLY A 18 -24.04 -23.27 17.53
N GLN A 19 -24.65 -22.10 17.30
CA GLN A 19 -25.83 -21.61 18.01
C GLN A 19 -27.10 -21.83 17.18
N SER A 20 -28.25 -21.85 17.86
CA SER A 20 -29.57 -21.89 17.22
C SER A 20 -30.32 -20.58 17.46
N ALA A 21 -31.14 -20.17 16.48
CA ALA A 21 -31.94 -18.96 16.58
C ALA A 21 -32.96 -19.06 17.74
N SER A 22 -33.16 -17.94 18.44
CA SER A 22 -34.15 -17.78 19.52
C SER A 22 -34.58 -16.31 19.59
N ASN A 23 -35.54 -15.97 20.46
CA ASN A 23 -36.06 -14.60 20.55
C ASN A 23 -34.95 -13.55 20.78
N ASN A 24 -33.91 -13.90 21.52
CA ASN A 24 -32.76 -13.05 21.81
C ASN A 24 -31.50 -13.37 20.97
N LYS A 25 -31.60 -14.25 19.95
CA LYS A 25 -30.46 -14.67 19.12
C LYS A 25 -30.80 -14.62 17.63
N LEU A 26 -30.06 -13.80 16.90
CA LEU A 26 -30.01 -13.80 15.44
C LEU A 26 -28.83 -14.64 14.95
N ILE A 27 -29.08 -15.58 14.04
CA ILE A 27 -28.04 -16.34 13.34
C ILE A 27 -27.93 -15.82 11.92
N LEU A 28 -26.73 -15.41 11.51
CA LEU A 28 -26.48 -14.93 10.15
C LEU A 28 -26.61 -16.06 9.13
N SER A 29 -26.99 -15.70 7.90
CA SER A 29 -27.03 -16.66 6.80
C SER A 29 -25.62 -17.06 6.38
N PRO A 30 -25.34 -18.35 6.11
CA PRO A 30 -23.98 -18.80 5.82
C PRO A 30 -23.44 -18.20 4.52
N GLY A 31 -22.16 -17.82 4.55
CA GLY A 31 -21.40 -17.47 3.35
C GLY A 31 -21.60 -16.04 2.84
N ILE A 32 -22.52 -15.26 3.42
CA ILE A 32 -22.63 -13.82 3.11
C ILE A 32 -21.45 -13.05 3.71
N PRO A 33 -21.06 -11.89 3.15
CA PRO A 33 -19.89 -11.13 3.63
C PRO A 33 -19.90 -10.81 5.12
N ILE A 34 -21.05 -10.40 5.67
CA ILE A 34 -21.16 -10.06 7.09
C ILE A 34 -21.04 -11.30 8.00
N ASP A 35 -21.46 -12.47 7.54
CA ASP A 35 -21.26 -13.74 8.24
C ASP A 35 -19.76 -14.08 8.34
N LYS A 36 -18.99 -13.86 7.26
CA LYS A 36 -17.52 -14.03 7.26
C LYS A 36 -16.80 -13.05 8.20
N PHE A 37 -17.32 -11.84 8.33
CA PHE A 37 -16.82 -10.86 9.29
C PHE A 37 -17.10 -11.32 10.73
N VAL A 38 -18.36 -11.63 11.07
CA VAL A 38 -18.73 -12.04 12.43
C VAL A 38 -18.07 -13.36 12.82
N SER A 39 -17.90 -14.30 11.88
CA SER A 39 -17.16 -15.56 12.14
C SER A 39 -15.67 -15.34 12.43
N SER A 40 -15.14 -14.18 12.06
CA SER A 40 -13.75 -13.79 12.36
C SER A 40 -13.61 -13.08 13.72
N LEU A 41 -14.71 -12.71 14.38
CA LEU A 41 -14.69 -12.17 15.74
C LEU A 41 -14.43 -13.29 16.77
N LYS A 42 -13.81 -12.93 17.89
CA LYS A 42 -13.72 -13.77 19.10
C LYS A 42 -15.14 -14.11 19.57
N GLY A 43 -15.37 -15.39 19.83
CA GLY A 43 -16.70 -15.90 20.19
C GLY A 43 -17.71 -15.92 19.04
N LYS A 44 -17.32 -15.45 17.84
CA LYS A 44 -18.14 -15.41 16.62
C LYS A 44 -19.51 -14.73 16.81
N VAL A 45 -19.51 -13.65 17.59
CA VAL A 45 -20.73 -13.00 18.06
C VAL A 45 -20.56 -11.49 18.19
N VAL A 46 -21.67 -10.77 18.01
CA VAL A 46 -21.86 -9.39 18.47
C VAL A 46 -22.98 -9.39 19.52
N ILE A 47 -22.76 -8.74 20.66
CA ILE A 47 -23.66 -8.73 21.83
C ILE A 47 -24.19 -7.31 22.01
N LEU A 48 -25.50 -7.14 21.92
CA LEU A 48 -26.22 -5.89 22.16
C LEU A 48 -26.74 -5.83 23.59
N LYS A 49 -26.79 -4.62 24.17
CA LYS A 49 -27.33 -4.41 25.52
C LYS A 49 -28.74 -4.97 25.64
N ASN A 50 -29.58 -4.68 24.65
CA ASN A 50 -31.00 -5.00 24.64
C ASN A 50 -31.41 -5.55 23.27
N GLN A 51 -32.48 -6.32 23.20
CA GLN A 51 -33.12 -6.69 21.93
C GLN A 51 -33.67 -5.45 21.19
N PRO A 52 -33.26 -5.19 19.94
CA PRO A 52 -33.83 -4.12 19.13
C PRO A 52 -35.34 -4.35 18.93
N LYS A 53 -36.14 -3.32 19.20
CA LYS A 53 -37.60 -3.33 18.97
C LYS A 53 -38.00 -2.58 17.70
N GLU A 54 -37.11 -1.72 17.22
CA GLU A 54 -37.25 -0.84 16.07
C GLU A 54 -35.88 -0.72 15.37
N PRO A 55 -35.83 -0.32 14.08
CA PRO A 55 -34.58 -0.15 13.33
C PRO A 55 -33.83 1.12 13.78
N VAL A 56 -33.31 1.09 15.00
CA VAL A 56 -32.53 2.16 15.63
C VAL A 56 -31.18 1.63 16.08
N TYR A 57 -30.21 2.53 16.22
CA TYR A 57 -28.91 2.19 16.78
C TYR A 57 -29.04 1.68 18.21
N THR A 58 -28.71 0.41 18.41
CA THR A 58 -28.71 -0.26 19.70
C THR A 58 -27.27 -0.43 20.17
N PRO A 59 -26.90 0.03 21.37
CA PRO A 59 -25.54 -0.09 21.87
C PRO A 59 -25.11 -1.55 22.08
N LEU A 60 -23.84 -1.84 21.82
CA LEU A 60 -23.23 -3.10 22.23
C LEU A 60 -23.12 -3.18 23.76
N ASP A 61 -23.25 -4.39 24.27
CA ASP A 61 -23.11 -4.70 25.69
C ASP A 61 -21.66 -4.55 26.15
N ASP A 62 -21.45 -4.26 27.44
CA ASP A 62 -20.11 -4.05 27.99
C ASP A 62 -19.30 -5.36 28.07
N SER A 63 -19.96 -6.53 27.94
CA SER A 63 -19.29 -7.84 27.81
C SER A 63 -18.90 -8.21 26.37
N ASP A 64 -19.23 -7.38 25.37
CA ASP A 64 -18.81 -7.60 24.00
C ASP A 64 -17.30 -7.30 23.84
N LEU A 65 -16.53 -8.32 23.43
CA LEU A 65 -15.06 -8.21 23.29
C LEU A 65 -14.63 -7.20 22.22
N TRP A 66 -15.48 -6.93 21.23
CA TRP A 66 -15.19 -5.91 20.23
C TRP A 66 -15.42 -4.51 20.79
N LYS A 67 -16.45 -4.33 21.62
CA LYS A 67 -16.64 -3.08 22.37
C LYS A 67 -15.50 -2.83 23.36
N GLU A 68 -15.09 -3.85 24.12
CA GLU A 68 -13.93 -3.77 25.02
C GLU A 68 -12.67 -3.32 24.26
N TRP A 69 -12.43 -3.89 23.08
CA TRP A 69 -11.33 -3.48 22.21
C TRP A 69 -11.42 -2.00 21.79
N MET A 70 -12.60 -1.52 21.38
CA MET A 70 -12.78 -0.11 21.01
C MET A 70 -12.58 0.84 22.21
N GLY A 71 -12.82 0.38 23.43
CA GLY A 71 -12.48 1.10 24.66
C GLY A 71 -10.99 1.43 24.83
N ARG A 72 -10.11 0.75 24.08
CA ARG A 72 -8.65 1.06 24.05
C ARG A 72 -8.29 2.25 23.18
N PHE A 73 -9.17 2.65 22.26
CA PHE A 73 -9.01 3.91 21.51
C PHE A 73 -9.44 5.10 22.36
N ASP A 74 -10.61 4.99 22.97
CA ASP A 74 -11.22 5.99 23.83
C ASP A 74 -12.06 5.26 24.87
N THR A 75 -11.82 5.54 26.16
CA THR A 75 -12.59 4.91 27.24
C THR A 75 -14.08 5.21 27.18
N ASN A 76 -14.47 6.28 26.48
CA ASN A 76 -15.86 6.68 26.23
C ASN A 76 -16.35 6.25 24.83
N ALA A 77 -15.60 5.41 24.11
CA ALA A 77 -16.00 4.93 22.80
C ALA A 77 -17.37 4.24 22.87
N THR A 78 -18.24 4.57 21.92
CA THR A 78 -19.50 3.86 21.72
C THR A 78 -19.46 3.05 20.44
N LEU A 79 -20.06 1.87 20.51
CA LEU A 79 -20.25 0.99 19.36
C LEU A 79 -21.73 0.57 19.37
N ASN A 80 -22.41 0.87 18.28
CA ASN A 80 -23.83 0.63 18.11
C ASN A 80 -24.09 -0.15 16.81
N LEU A 81 -25.11 -1.00 16.82
CA LEU A 81 -25.57 -1.75 15.66
C LEU A 81 -27.02 -1.38 15.36
N MET A 82 -27.34 -1.25 14.08
CA MET A 82 -28.70 -1.11 13.58
C MET A 82 -29.07 -2.34 12.74
N LEU A 83 -30.27 -2.88 12.98
CA LEU A 83 -30.86 -3.92 12.16
C LEU A 83 -31.74 -3.31 11.05
N ASP A 84 -32.07 -4.11 10.04
CA ASP A 84 -33.01 -3.75 8.99
C ASP A 84 -34.43 -3.53 9.54
N SER A 85 -35.34 -3.05 8.70
CA SER A 85 -36.72 -2.78 9.10
C SER A 85 -37.48 -4.01 9.61
N ASN A 86 -37.04 -5.22 9.25
CA ASN A 86 -37.63 -6.48 9.73
C ASN A 86 -36.91 -7.06 10.95
N LEU A 87 -35.83 -6.42 11.43
CA LEU A 87 -34.99 -6.87 12.55
C LEU A 87 -34.35 -8.26 12.32
N LYS A 88 -34.09 -8.61 11.06
CA LYS A 88 -33.55 -9.92 10.63
C LYS A 88 -32.19 -9.84 9.95
N ALA A 89 -31.76 -8.65 9.53
CA ALA A 89 -30.47 -8.44 8.89
C ALA A 89 -29.75 -7.24 9.49
N LEU A 90 -28.43 -7.21 9.38
CA LEU A 90 -27.61 -6.10 9.87
C LEU A 90 -27.58 -5.00 8.82
N GLN A 91 -27.87 -3.77 9.23
CA GLN A 91 -27.96 -2.62 8.34
C GLN A 91 -26.72 -1.73 8.42
N SER A 92 -26.26 -1.41 9.62
CA SER A 92 -25.05 -0.58 9.82
C SER A 92 -24.49 -0.70 11.24
N PHE A 93 -23.22 -0.33 11.38
CA PHE A 93 -22.53 -0.09 12.63
C PHE A 93 -22.20 1.40 12.73
N LEU A 94 -22.27 1.94 13.94
CA LEU A 94 -21.88 3.31 14.26
C LEU A 94 -20.88 3.28 15.42
N PHE A 95 -19.68 3.79 15.15
CA PHE A 95 -18.59 3.95 16.10
C PHE A 95 -18.45 5.42 16.42
N SER A 96 -18.30 5.78 17.69
CA SER A 96 -18.02 7.17 18.10
C SER A 96 -16.94 7.22 19.15
N PHE A 97 -15.98 8.12 18.98
CA PHE A 97 -14.91 8.45 19.93
C PHE A 97 -15.08 9.92 20.35
N GLU A 98 -14.90 10.26 21.63
CA GLU A 98 -15.06 11.64 22.14
C GLU A 98 -13.75 12.45 22.13
N THR A 99 -12.62 11.74 22.08
CA THR A 99 -11.27 12.31 22.04
C THR A 99 -10.64 12.08 20.66
N PRO A 100 -9.72 12.95 20.20
CA PRO A 100 -9.11 14.08 20.91
C PRO A 100 -9.70 15.47 20.64
N TRP A 101 -10.53 15.66 19.61
CA TRP A 101 -10.99 17.01 19.17
C TRP A 101 -12.52 17.17 19.16
N GLY A 102 -13.23 16.31 19.91
CA GLY A 102 -14.69 16.18 19.90
C GLY A 102 -15.13 14.84 19.28
N THR A 103 -16.45 14.67 19.13
CA THR A 103 -17.06 13.38 18.75
C THR A 103 -16.76 12.95 17.30
N LEU A 104 -15.76 12.11 17.11
CA LEU A 104 -15.45 11.45 15.83
C LEU A 104 -16.35 10.23 15.64
N SER A 105 -17.27 10.29 14.68
CA SER A 105 -18.20 9.19 14.39
C SER A 105 -17.95 8.57 13.03
N PHE A 106 -17.98 7.24 12.95
CA PHE A 106 -17.83 6.47 11.72
C PHE A 106 -19.00 5.51 11.56
N ASP A 107 -19.61 5.50 10.38
CA ASP A 107 -20.83 4.76 10.11
C ASP A 107 -20.66 3.93 8.83
N SER A 108 -21.12 2.69 8.89
CA SER A 108 -20.94 1.71 7.81
C SER A 108 -22.08 1.67 6.79
N SER A 109 -23.09 2.52 6.94
CA SER A 109 -24.16 2.65 5.94
C SER A 109 -23.63 3.23 4.64
N SER A 110 -24.28 2.87 3.53
CA SER A 110 -23.83 3.17 2.18
C SER A 110 -23.60 4.67 1.93
N GLN A 111 -24.38 5.56 2.57
CA GLN A 111 -24.23 7.01 2.39
C GLN A 111 -22.88 7.55 2.89
N TYR A 112 -22.37 7.03 4.02
CA TYR A 112 -21.08 7.47 4.57
C TYR A 112 -19.91 6.80 3.86
N LEU A 113 -20.08 5.55 3.41
CA LEU A 113 -19.12 4.89 2.53
C LEU A 113 -18.94 5.62 1.20
N GLN A 114 -20.05 6.09 0.59
CA GLN A 114 -20.03 6.92 -0.62
C GLN A 114 -19.44 8.32 -0.37
N SER A 115 -19.52 8.81 0.87
CA SER A 115 -18.84 10.05 1.27
C SER A 115 -17.33 9.83 1.45
N ALA A 116 -16.89 8.65 1.90
CA ALA A 116 -15.49 8.36 2.12
C ALA A 116 -14.75 7.95 0.83
N PHE A 117 -15.38 7.14 -0.03
CA PHE A 117 -14.79 6.53 -1.22
C PHE A 117 -15.50 6.96 -2.50
N GLU A 118 -14.76 6.97 -3.62
CA GLU A 118 -15.33 7.29 -4.92
C GLU A 118 -16.46 6.32 -5.32
N LYS A 119 -17.43 6.84 -6.09
CA LYS A 119 -18.51 6.05 -6.69
C LYS A 119 -17.93 4.91 -7.55
N GLY A 120 -18.54 3.73 -7.53
CA GLY A 120 -18.02 2.52 -8.15
C GLY A 120 -17.06 1.73 -7.26
N VAL A 121 -16.25 2.39 -6.41
CA VAL A 121 -15.48 1.70 -5.37
C VAL A 121 -16.33 1.46 -4.14
N ALA A 122 -17.03 2.50 -3.65
CA ALA A 122 -17.96 2.37 -2.52
C ALA A 122 -19.04 1.30 -2.78
N ASP A 123 -19.46 1.14 -4.04
CA ASP A 123 -20.48 0.17 -4.47
C ASP A 123 -20.00 -1.29 -4.36
N THR A 124 -18.71 -1.53 -4.10
CA THR A 124 -18.16 -2.87 -3.82
C THR A 124 -18.25 -3.24 -2.33
N ILE A 125 -18.76 -2.34 -1.49
CA ILE A 125 -19.00 -2.54 -0.06
C ILE A 125 -20.51 -2.53 0.16
N GLY A 126 -21.05 -3.67 0.62
CA GLY A 126 -22.47 -3.84 0.90
C GLY A 126 -22.78 -3.62 2.39
N PRO A 127 -24.05 -3.38 2.76
CA PRO A 127 -24.45 -3.32 4.16
C PRO A 127 -24.06 -4.60 4.94
N PRO A 128 -23.65 -4.50 6.21
CA PRO A 128 -23.45 -3.28 7.00
C PRO A 128 -22.01 -2.76 6.90
N GLY A 129 -21.43 -2.65 5.71
CA GLY A 129 -20.04 -2.20 5.49
C GLY A 129 -19.04 -3.32 5.23
N ALA A 130 -19.46 -4.46 4.67
CA ALA A 130 -18.59 -5.59 4.32
C ALA A 130 -18.38 -5.67 2.79
N ALA A 131 -17.20 -6.11 2.34
CA ALA A 131 -16.91 -6.27 0.92
C ALA A 131 -17.86 -7.30 0.27
N ILE A 132 -18.53 -6.93 -0.82
CA ILE A 132 -19.60 -7.74 -1.44
C ILE A 132 -19.08 -9.09 -1.96
N ASP A 133 -17.83 -9.11 -2.44
CA ASP A 133 -17.17 -10.33 -2.91
C ASP A 133 -16.87 -11.33 -1.78
N GLY A 134 -17.01 -10.90 -0.51
CA GLY A 134 -16.72 -11.69 0.67
C GLY A 134 -15.28 -12.20 0.74
N THR A 135 -14.33 -11.57 0.04
CA THR A 135 -12.92 -11.97 0.05
C THR A 135 -12.20 -11.43 1.29
N SER A 136 -12.73 -10.36 1.87
CA SER A 136 -12.13 -9.65 2.99
C SER A 136 -13.08 -9.62 4.20
N PRO A 137 -12.63 -10.09 5.38
CA PRO A 137 -13.39 -9.98 6.63
C PRO A 137 -13.19 -8.61 7.29
N ILE A 138 -13.02 -7.55 6.49
CA ILE A 138 -12.82 -6.18 6.98
C ILE A 138 -14.15 -5.45 6.98
N LEU A 139 -14.42 -4.73 8.07
CA LEU A 139 -15.52 -3.78 8.14
C LEU A 139 -15.04 -2.38 7.76
N TYR A 140 -15.73 -1.75 6.82
CA TYR A 140 -15.46 -0.41 6.33
C TYR A 140 -16.51 0.57 6.88
N ASN A 141 -16.06 1.74 7.32
CA ASN A 141 -16.93 2.77 7.89
C ASN A 141 -16.47 4.13 7.35
N GLY A 142 -17.42 4.94 6.86
CA GLY A 142 -17.13 6.31 6.45
C GLY A 142 -17.29 7.28 7.61
N LEU A 143 -16.51 8.36 7.60
CA LEU A 143 -16.66 9.44 8.58
C LEU A 143 -18.05 10.08 8.43
N VAL A 144 -18.76 10.19 9.56
CA VAL A 144 -19.97 11.01 9.69
C VAL A 144 -19.54 12.47 9.74
N ALA A 145 -20.18 13.32 8.94
CA ALA A 145 -19.85 14.74 8.84
C ALA A 145 -19.75 15.38 10.25
N PRO A 146 -18.66 16.09 10.57
CA PRO A 146 -18.52 16.81 11.83
C PRO A 146 -19.66 17.83 11.98
N LYS A 147 -20.28 17.90 13.17
CA LYS A 147 -21.30 18.93 13.47
C LYS A 147 -20.68 20.34 13.54
N SER A 148 -19.41 20.41 13.92
CA SER A 148 -18.57 21.61 13.96
C SER A 148 -17.19 21.28 13.39
N PRO A 149 -16.47 22.24 12.79
CA PRO A 149 -15.11 22.02 12.31
C PRO A 149 -14.17 21.54 13.42
N TYR A 150 -13.40 20.50 13.15
CA TYR A 150 -12.23 20.15 13.95
C TYR A 150 -11.06 21.01 13.51
N THR A 151 -10.40 21.70 14.43
CA THR A 151 -9.25 22.57 14.10
C THR A 151 -8.01 22.28 14.95
N PRO A 152 -7.46 21.06 14.89
CA PRO A 152 -6.24 20.73 15.63
C PRO A 152 -4.99 21.37 15.01
N THR A 153 -3.89 21.32 15.75
CA THR A 153 -2.55 21.53 15.21
C THR A 153 -1.97 20.20 14.71
N VAL A 154 -0.92 20.26 13.88
CA VAL A 154 -0.17 19.07 13.49
C VAL A 154 0.43 18.35 14.71
N GLU A 155 0.87 19.09 15.74
CA GLU A 155 1.31 18.52 17.03
C GLU A 155 0.25 17.60 17.65
N ALA A 156 -1.01 18.04 17.64
CA ALA A 156 -2.12 17.25 18.16
C ALA A 156 -2.38 16.00 17.30
N LEU A 157 -2.16 16.07 15.97
CA LEU A 157 -2.25 14.89 15.09
C LEU A 157 -1.16 13.87 15.43
N PHE A 158 0.10 14.31 15.61
CA PHE A 158 1.21 13.42 16.01
C PHE A 158 0.92 12.75 17.35
N THR A 159 0.40 13.51 18.32
CA THR A 159 0.00 12.98 19.63
C THR A 159 -1.13 11.95 19.51
N PHE A 160 -2.15 12.25 18.69
CA PHE A 160 -3.27 11.33 18.48
C PHE A 160 -2.83 9.97 17.92
N VAL A 161 -1.88 9.95 16.99
CA VAL A 161 -1.38 8.72 16.36
C VAL A 161 -0.24 8.04 17.14
N GLY A 162 0.02 8.45 18.38
CA GLY A 162 1.04 7.83 19.23
C GLY A 162 2.49 8.18 18.86
N LEU A 163 2.71 9.29 18.16
CA LEU A 163 4.03 9.76 17.71
C LEU A 163 4.45 11.05 18.43
N SER A 164 4.17 11.19 19.73
CA SER A 164 4.57 12.40 20.49
C SER A 164 6.08 12.62 20.51
N ASP A 165 6.88 11.55 20.57
CA ASP A 165 8.35 11.64 20.60
C ASP A 165 8.93 12.20 19.29
N MET A 166 8.21 12.03 18.17
CA MET A 166 8.60 12.59 16.87
C MET A 166 8.56 14.12 16.86
N ILE A 167 7.74 14.76 17.70
CA ILE A 167 7.54 16.21 17.67
C ILE A 167 8.87 16.96 17.86
N ALA A 168 9.76 16.45 18.71
CA ALA A 168 11.07 17.04 18.98
C ALA A 168 12.05 16.97 17.80
N THR A 169 11.79 16.09 16.82
CA THR A 169 12.68 15.91 15.66
C THR A 169 12.25 16.75 14.45
N LEU A 170 10.98 17.19 14.43
CA LEU A 170 10.38 17.99 13.36
C LEU A 170 10.97 19.42 13.29
N PRO A 171 10.89 20.10 12.12
CA PRO A 171 11.13 21.53 12.06
C PRO A 171 10.16 22.27 13.02
N PRO A 172 10.61 23.26 13.81
CA PRO A 172 9.81 23.90 14.87
C PRO A 172 8.46 24.49 14.42
N PHE A 173 8.36 24.89 13.15
CA PHE A 173 7.11 25.42 12.60
C PHE A 173 6.07 24.33 12.29
N VAL A 174 6.49 23.08 12.03
CA VAL A 174 5.60 21.99 11.59
C VAL A 174 4.57 21.66 12.68
N PRO A 175 4.94 21.43 13.96
CA PRO A 175 3.96 21.16 15.02
C PRO A 175 2.90 22.26 15.17
N GLN A 176 3.27 23.52 14.89
CA GLN A 176 2.42 24.70 15.05
C GLN A 176 1.42 24.90 13.89
N LEU A 177 1.56 24.13 12.80
CA LEU A 177 0.68 24.23 11.65
C LEU A 177 -0.77 23.88 12.03
N GLU A 178 -1.68 24.80 11.73
CA GLU A 178 -3.12 24.60 11.96
C GLU A 178 -3.78 23.88 10.78
N VAL A 179 -4.61 22.89 11.10
CA VAL A 179 -5.37 22.13 10.11
C VAL A 179 -6.86 22.19 10.42
N SER A 180 -7.72 21.87 9.44
CA SER A 180 -9.16 21.77 9.66
C SER A 180 -9.81 20.58 8.96
N LEU A 181 -10.81 19.98 9.60
CA LEU A 181 -11.70 18.98 9.01
C LEU A 181 -13.14 19.38 9.31
N ASP A 182 -13.92 19.62 8.27
CA ASP A 182 -15.29 20.10 8.35
C ASP A 182 -16.18 19.47 7.28
N ALA A 183 -17.48 19.78 7.32
CA ALA A 183 -18.47 19.24 6.41
C ALA A 183 -18.26 19.62 4.93
N SER A 184 -17.44 20.64 4.63
CA SER A 184 -17.16 21.07 3.25
C SER A 184 -15.97 20.34 2.61
N ASN A 185 -15.07 19.76 3.42
CA ASN A 185 -13.82 19.16 2.93
C ASN A 185 -13.62 17.68 3.32
N TYR A 186 -14.61 17.05 3.98
CA TYR A 186 -14.55 15.64 4.37
C TYR A 186 -14.87 14.64 3.25
N VAL A 187 -15.64 15.05 2.23
CA VAL A 187 -16.15 14.18 1.15
C VAL A 187 -15.04 13.77 0.19
N GLN A 188 -15.06 12.51 -0.23
CA GLN A 188 -14.06 11.83 -1.08
C GLN A 188 -12.63 11.95 -0.55
N GLY A 189 -12.49 12.32 0.72
CA GLY A 189 -11.22 12.46 1.38
C GLY A 189 -10.64 11.14 1.85
N ARG A 190 -11.31 9.98 1.69
CA ARG A 190 -10.97 8.70 2.35
C ARG A 190 -10.90 8.81 3.88
N ASN A 191 -11.74 9.69 4.45
CA ASN A 191 -11.96 9.79 5.89
C ASN A 191 -12.78 8.58 6.34
N ALA A 192 -12.10 7.57 6.87
CA ALA A 192 -12.70 6.26 7.11
C ALA A 192 -12.03 5.51 8.28
N MET A 193 -12.75 4.50 8.76
CA MET A 193 -12.27 3.53 9.72
C MET A 193 -12.42 2.11 9.16
N TRP A 194 -11.36 1.32 9.31
CA TRP A 194 -11.33 -0.09 8.96
C TRP A 194 -11.18 -0.90 10.24
N PHE A 195 -11.92 -1.99 10.36
CA PHE A 195 -11.73 -2.96 11.43
C PHE A 195 -11.50 -4.35 10.85
N ASN A 196 -10.35 -4.95 11.17
CA ASN A 196 -9.91 -6.26 10.72
C ASN A 196 -9.74 -7.22 11.90
N PRO A 197 -10.74 -8.07 12.18
CA PRO A 197 -10.67 -8.99 13.31
C PRO A 197 -9.63 -10.10 13.12
N ARG A 198 -9.23 -10.44 11.89
CA ARG A 198 -8.23 -11.49 11.62
C ARG A 198 -6.80 -11.05 11.85
N LEU A 199 -6.54 -9.75 11.84
CA LEU A 199 -5.21 -9.20 12.05
C LEU A 199 -5.11 -8.65 13.48
N GLY A 200 -5.34 -9.50 14.47
CA GLY A 200 -5.30 -9.11 15.88
C GLY A 200 -6.23 -7.93 16.19
N TYR A 201 -7.48 -7.98 15.72
CA TYR A 201 -8.45 -6.89 15.95
C TYR A 201 -7.98 -5.52 15.45
N GLN A 202 -7.11 -5.47 14.44
CA GLN A 202 -6.56 -4.21 13.96
C GLN A 202 -7.67 -3.23 13.55
N THR A 203 -7.69 -2.07 14.19
CA THR A 203 -8.53 -0.94 13.81
C THR A 203 -7.62 0.14 13.24
N THR A 204 -7.93 0.60 12.02
CA THR A 204 -7.25 1.75 11.40
C THR A 204 -8.22 2.90 11.25
N ILE A 205 -7.86 4.09 11.72
CA ILE A 205 -8.55 5.35 11.44
C ILE A 205 -7.63 6.17 10.53
N ARG A 206 -8.15 6.64 9.40
CA ARG A 206 -7.43 7.54 8.49
C ARG A 206 -8.26 8.79 8.25
N LEU A 207 -7.69 9.94 8.59
CA LEU A 207 -8.34 11.25 8.45
C LEU A 207 -7.46 12.17 7.60
N GLN A 208 -8.08 13.06 6.83
CA GLN A 208 -7.44 14.07 6.01
C GLN A 208 -7.98 15.43 6.39
N PHE A 209 -7.09 16.30 6.83
CA PHE A 209 -7.35 17.68 7.18
C PHE A 209 -6.83 18.62 6.10
N GLN A 210 -7.49 19.75 5.92
CA GLN A 210 -7.00 20.85 5.11
C GLN A 210 -5.96 21.64 5.91
N LEU A 211 -4.78 21.89 5.36
CA LEU A 211 -3.81 22.79 5.98
C LEU A 211 -4.23 24.25 5.69
N LYS A 212 -4.23 25.11 6.71
CA LYS A 212 -4.67 26.52 6.57
C LYS A 212 -3.63 27.39 5.85
N ASP A 213 -2.35 27.25 6.18
CA ASP A 213 -1.24 27.95 5.53
C ASP A 213 -0.08 26.97 5.26
N GLY A 214 0.33 26.88 3.99
CA GLY A 214 1.41 26.03 3.51
C GLY A 214 2.74 26.74 3.24
N LYS A 215 2.82 28.06 3.42
CA LYS A 215 4.00 28.84 3.00
C LYS A 215 5.30 28.42 3.67
N ALA A 216 5.25 28.15 4.98
CA ALA A 216 6.45 27.69 5.70
C ALA A 216 6.94 26.33 5.19
N LEU A 217 6.00 25.44 4.84
CA LEU A 217 6.32 24.15 4.24
C LEU A 217 6.95 24.33 2.85
N GLU A 218 6.43 25.22 2.01
CA GLU A 218 7.03 25.55 0.71
C GLU A 218 8.45 26.11 0.87
N GLN A 219 8.65 27.05 1.79
CA GLN A 219 9.96 27.67 2.05
C GLN A 219 11.02 26.64 2.47
N LEU A 220 10.63 25.63 3.26
CA LEU A 220 11.52 24.53 3.64
C LEU A 220 12.07 23.79 2.40
N PHE A 221 11.20 23.47 1.45
CA PHE A 221 11.61 22.79 0.22
C PHE A 221 12.37 23.71 -0.74
N GLN A 222 12.02 24.99 -0.83
CA GLN A 222 12.73 25.93 -1.70
C GLN A 222 14.21 26.11 -1.33
N GLN A 223 14.58 25.89 -0.06
CA GLN A 223 15.98 25.94 0.39
C GLN A 223 16.80 24.77 -0.19
N ALA A 224 16.26 23.55 -0.18
CA ALA A 224 16.97 22.35 -0.63
C ALA A 224 16.75 22.04 -2.13
N LEU A 225 15.57 22.39 -2.65
CA LEU A 225 15.08 22.11 -3.99
C LEU A 225 14.46 23.38 -4.61
N PRO A 226 15.29 24.39 -5.00
CA PRO A 226 14.81 25.60 -5.64
C PRO A 226 13.91 25.32 -6.85
N GLY A 227 12.84 26.11 -6.98
CA GLY A 227 11.88 25.98 -8.08
C GLY A 227 10.66 25.11 -7.77
N ILE A 228 10.59 24.52 -6.58
CA ILE A 228 9.37 23.88 -6.06
C ILE A 228 8.40 24.93 -5.51
N THR A 229 7.13 24.77 -5.85
CA THR A 229 6.01 25.50 -5.26
C THR A 229 4.93 24.53 -4.82
N ILE A 230 4.33 24.77 -3.65
CA ILE A 230 3.37 23.87 -3.01
C ILE A 230 2.02 24.58 -2.89
N SER A 231 0.97 23.91 -3.32
CA SER A 231 -0.40 24.43 -3.28
C SER A 231 -1.37 23.38 -2.76
N ALA A 232 -2.47 23.87 -2.16
CA ALA A 232 -3.52 23.06 -1.54
C ALA A 232 -3.00 21.91 -0.63
N PRO A 233 -2.05 22.17 0.28
CA PRO A 233 -1.55 21.12 1.17
C PRO A 233 -2.65 20.60 2.10
N LYS A 234 -2.61 19.30 2.33
CA LYS A 234 -3.49 18.55 3.22
C LYS A 234 -2.62 17.73 4.16
N VAL A 235 -3.12 17.45 5.35
CA VAL A 235 -2.44 16.59 6.32
C VAL A 235 -3.26 15.33 6.51
N ILE A 236 -2.63 14.18 6.32
CA ILE A 236 -3.25 12.88 6.49
C ILE A 236 -2.68 12.28 7.77
N CYS A 237 -3.54 11.96 8.73
CA CYS A 237 -3.14 11.21 9.91
C CYS A 237 -3.76 9.81 9.87
N LYS A 238 -2.96 8.81 10.23
CA LYS A 238 -3.38 7.41 10.36
C LYS A 238 -3.07 6.94 11.76
N LYS A 239 -4.09 6.48 12.47
CA LYS A 239 -3.94 5.75 13.74
C LYS A 239 -4.27 4.29 13.50
N ILE A 240 -3.41 3.38 13.92
CA ILE A 240 -3.58 1.94 13.80
C ILE A 240 -3.35 1.36 15.19
N LEU A 241 -4.39 0.77 15.78
CA LEU A 241 -4.22 -0.07 16.96
C LEU A 241 -4.33 -1.53 16.53
N THR A 242 -3.43 -2.37 17.03
CA THR A 242 -3.46 -3.82 16.84
C THR A 242 -3.33 -4.51 18.21
N GLU A 243 -4.11 -5.55 18.44
CA GLU A 243 -4.03 -6.34 19.67
C GLU A 243 -2.75 -7.19 19.66
N GLY A 244 -1.92 -7.00 20.68
CA GLY A 244 -0.79 -7.84 21.01
C GLY A 244 -1.09 -8.71 22.23
N GLN A 245 -0.40 -9.84 22.35
CA GLN A 245 -0.45 -10.70 23.54
C GLN A 245 0.84 -10.57 24.33
N THR A 246 0.73 -10.32 25.63
CA THR A 246 1.85 -10.28 26.57
C THR A 246 1.60 -11.27 27.71
N VAL A 247 2.60 -11.48 28.57
CA VAL A 247 2.45 -12.30 29.78
C VAL A 247 1.37 -11.76 30.73
N ASP A 248 1.10 -10.46 30.68
CA ASP A 248 0.09 -9.76 31.50
C ASP A 248 -1.27 -9.65 30.78
N GLY A 249 -1.41 -10.26 29.60
CA GLY A 249 -2.64 -10.31 28.81
C GLY A 249 -2.61 -9.47 27.53
N ALA A 250 -3.79 -9.19 27.00
CA ALA A 250 -3.97 -8.44 25.76
C ALA A 250 -3.59 -6.95 25.94
N VAL A 251 -2.73 -6.45 25.06
CA VAL A 251 -2.32 -5.04 25.01
C VAL A 251 -2.64 -4.45 23.64
N SER A 252 -2.81 -3.14 23.57
CA SER A 252 -2.90 -2.43 22.29
C SER A 252 -1.51 -1.94 21.89
N ILE A 253 -1.09 -2.30 20.67
CA ILE A 253 0.11 -1.77 20.03
C ILE A 253 -0.33 -0.61 19.15
N ASP A 254 0.12 0.60 19.46
CA ASP A 254 -0.14 1.80 18.66
C ASP A 254 0.90 1.91 17.54
N GLN A 255 0.40 2.19 16.33
CA GLN A 255 1.19 2.50 15.15
C GLN A 255 0.53 3.68 14.46
N GLY A 256 1.33 4.66 14.06
CA GLY A 256 0.82 5.89 13.52
C GLY A 256 1.60 6.39 12.33
N SER A 257 0.98 7.27 11.56
CA SER A 257 1.70 8.16 10.66
C SER A 257 0.98 9.49 10.50
N VAL A 258 1.77 10.55 10.30
CA VAL A 258 1.30 11.85 9.82
C VAL A 258 2.09 12.17 8.57
N SER A 259 1.40 12.39 7.46
CA SER A 259 2.00 12.76 6.18
C SER A 259 1.25 13.93 5.57
N PHE A 260 1.89 14.65 4.65
CA PHE A 260 1.25 15.73 3.91
C PHE A 260 1.05 15.30 2.47
N GLN A 261 -0.11 15.66 1.91
CA GLN A 261 -0.38 15.56 0.49
C GLN A 261 -0.56 16.96 -0.07
N ALA A 262 0.09 17.28 -1.18
CA ALA A 262 -0.08 18.58 -1.81
C ALA A 262 -0.04 18.49 -3.33
N THR A 263 -0.48 19.57 -3.98
CA THR A 263 -0.20 19.78 -5.40
C THR A 263 1.13 20.54 -5.51
N CYS A 264 2.08 19.96 -6.22
CA CYS A 264 3.40 20.54 -6.44
C CYS A 264 3.57 20.94 -7.90
N THR A 265 4.20 22.08 -8.16
CA THR A 265 4.78 22.40 -9.47
C THR A 265 6.26 22.63 -9.33
N VAL A 266 6.99 22.36 -10.40
CA VAL A 266 8.45 22.44 -10.41
C VAL A 266 8.87 23.26 -11.62
N SER A 267 9.70 24.28 -11.41
CA SER A 267 10.16 25.15 -12.49
C SER A 267 11.68 25.14 -12.57
N ALA A 268 12.20 24.79 -13.74
CA ALA A 268 13.59 25.06 -14.11
C ALA A 268 13.80 26.58 -14.26
N LYS A 269 14.98 27.09 -13.92
CA LYS A 269 15.35 28.50 -14.13
C LYS A 269 15.24 28.91 -15.60
N SER A 270 15.52 27.99 -16.52
CA SER A 270 15.48 28.25 -17.97
C SER A 270 14.24 27.69 -18.69
N GLY A 271 13.26 27.14 -17.96
CA GLY A 271 12.16 26.37 -18.54
C GLY A 271 10.76 26.79 -18.10
N ASN A 272 9.75 26.21 -18.75
CA ASN A 272 8.36 26.34 -18.30
C ASN A 272 8.13 25.50 -17.04
N PRO A 273 7.19 25.90 -16.16
CA PRO A 273 6.77 25.07 -15.04
C PRO A 273 6.23 23.71 -15.51
N LEU A 274 6.56 22.65 -14.77
CA LEU A 274 5.90 21.36 -14.91
C LEU A 274 4.41 21.50 -14.57
N THR A 275 3.59 20.67 -15.21
CA THR A 275 2.20 20.43 -14.83
C THR A 275 2.10 20.08 -13.35
N ALA A 276 0.98 20.43 -12.71
CA ALA A 276 0.66 20.05 -11.35
C ALA A 276 0.86 18.55 -11.09
N LEU A 277 1.69 18.23 -10.09
CA LEU A 277 2.07 16.90 -9.64
C LEU A 277 1.44 16.63 -8.27
N THR A 278 1.11 15.38 -7.98
CA THR A 278 0.77 14.99 -6.61
C THR A 278 2.06 14.78 -5.83
N ALA A 279 2.20 15.47 -4.70
CA ALA A 279 3.30 15.32 -3.77
C ALA A 279 2.86 14.64 -2.48
N GLY A 280 3.65 13.68 -2.00
CA GLY A 280 3.60 13.16 -0.64
C GLY A 280 4.83 13.62 0.13
N ILE A 281 4.64 14.11 1.36
CA ILE A 281 5.71 14.54 2.25
C ILE A 281 5.60 13.76 3.55
N GLU A 282 6.66 13.07 3.91
CA GLU A 282 6.73 12.21 5.09
C GLU A 282 7.93 12.62 5.93
N PHE A 283 7.72 12.76 7.23
CA PHE A 283 8.76 13.08 8.21
C PHE A 283 9.13 11.83 8.98
N ASP A 284 10.43 11.61 9.18
CA ASP A 284 10.97 10.62 10.09
C ASP A 284 12.09 11.24 10.94
N GLU A 285 12.66 10.49 11.88
CA GLU A 285 13.65 11.01 12.83
C GLU A 285 14.91 11.59 12.16
N ALA A 286 15.27 11.04 10.99
CA ALA A 286 16.47 11.40 10.26
C ALA A 286 16.24 12.53 9.23
N GLY A 287 14.99 12.84 8.88
CA GLY A 287 14.72 13.81 7.81
C GLY A 287 13.33 13.78 7.20
N ILE A 288 13.27 14.17 5.93
CA ILE A 288 12.04 14.37 5.16
C ILE A 288 12.14 13.60 3.84
N THR A 289 11.09 12.88 3.49
CA THR A 289 10.93 12.24 2.18
C THR A 289 9.85 12.98 1.39
N LEU A 290 10.22 13.46 0.19
CA LEU A 290 9.31 14.09 -0.76
C LEU A 290 9.14 13.16 -1.97
N THR A 291 7.95 12.65 -2.18
CA THR A 291 7.58 11.82 -3.34
C THR A 291 6.73 12.64 -4.29
N LEU A 292 7.21 12.87 -5.51
CA LEU A 292 6.49 13.51 -6.61
C LEU A 292 5.99 12.46 -7.59
N LYS A 293 4.66 12.28 -7.66
CA LYS A 293 4.04 11.39 -8.64
C LYS A 293 3.85 12.12 -9.97
N LEU A 294 4.31 11.48 -11.03
CA LEU A 294 4.50 12.10 -12.33
C LEU A 294 3.46 11.59 -13.35
N SER A 295 3.09 12.46 -14.28
CA SER A 295 2.29 12.10 -15.45
C SER A 295 3.17 11.71 -16.63
N LYS A 296 2.63 10.93 -17.56
CA LYS A 296 3.32 10.55 -18.80
C LYS A 296 3.83 11.78 -19.57
N GLY A 297 5.06 11.72 -20.07
CA GLY A 297 5.64 12.71 -20.98
C GLY A 297 6.39 13.89 -20.36
N ILE A 298 6.63 13.89 -19.04
CA ILE A 298 7.29 15.01 -18.35
C ILE A 298 8.79 14.81 -18.08
N LEU A 299 9.37 13.71 -18.58
CA LEU A 299 10.77 13.32 -18.32
C LEU A 299 11.76 14.43 -18.67
N ASP A 300 11.65 15.01 -19.87
CA ASP A 300 12.61 16.01 -20.36
C ASP A 300 12.68 17.25 -19.46
N ALA A 301 11.52 17.76 -19.05
CA ALA A 301 11.45 18.94 -18.20
C ALA A 301 11.89 18.65 -16.76
N LEU A 302 11.65 17.44 -16.25
CA LEU A 302 12.20 16.98 -14.97
C LEU A 302 13.74 16.90 -15.04
N LEU A 303 14.30 16.25 -16.06
CA LEU A 303 15.75 16.12 -16.22
C LEU A 303 16.42 17.48 -16.39
N GLN A 304 15.76 18.43 -17.07
CA GLN A 304 16.24 19.80 -17.17
C GLN A 304 16.33 20.48 -15.80
N TRP A 305 15.26 20.41 -15.00
CA TRP A 305 15.27 20.98 -13.65
C TRP A 305 16.32 20.32 -12.75
N LEU A 306 16.39 18.99 -12.74
CA LEU A 306 17.40 18.24 -11.96
C LEU A 306 18.83 18.61 -12.39
N GLY A 307 19.10 18.70 -13.69
CA GLY A 307 20.41 19.10 -14.21
C GLY A 307 20.82 20.50 -13.73
N GLU A 308 19.90 21.46 -13.77
CA GLU A 308 20.15 22.81 -13.27
C GLU A 308 20.41 22.87 -11.76
N LEU A 309 19.75 22.02 -10.96
CA LEU A 309 19.99 21.94 -9.51
C LEU A 309 21.44 21.55 -9.20
N ILE A 310 22.02 20.65 -9.99
CA ILE A 310 23.38 20.13 -9.77
C ILE A 310 24.45 20.77 -10.68
N GLY A 311 24.06 21.75 -11.50
CA GLY A 311 24.97 22.43 -12.44
C GLY A 311 25.43 21.57 -13.63
N VAL A 312 24.69 20.51 -13.98
CA VAL A 312 24.97 19.61 -15.09
C VAL A 312 24.06 19.92 -16.28
N LYS A 313 24.61 19.91 -17.49
CA LYS A 313 23.82 20.15 -18.71
C LYS A 313 22.83 18.99 -18.95
N PRO A 314 21.58 19.27 -19.35
CA PRO A 314 20.56 18.25 -19.59
C PRO A 314 21.00 17.14 -20.57
N ASP A 315 21.78 17.49 -21.60
CA ASP A 315 22.25 16.55 -22.63
C ASP A 315 23.13 15.41 -22.07
N SER A 316 23.89 15.67 -21.01
CA SER A 316 24.71 14.65 -20.33
C SER A 316 23.84 13.61 -19.60
N VAL A 317 22.66 14.02 -19.12
CA VAL A 317 21.70 13.14 -18.44
C VAL A 317 20.82 12.41 -19.46
N LYS A 318 20.43 13.06 -20.56
CA LYS A 318 19.73 12.41 -21.68
C LYS A 318 20.55 11.27 -22.29
N GLY A 319 21.88 11.41 -22.35
CA GLY A 319 22.77 10.33 -22.79
C GLY A 319 22.68 9.04 -21.95
N ILE A 320 22.24 9.12 -20.69
CA ILE A 320 22.03 7.97 -19.79
C ILE A 320 20.71 7.24 -20.13
N PHE A 321 19.69 7.98 -20.59
CA PHE A 321 18.33 7.47 -20.82
C PHE A 321 17.95 7.32 -22.30
N GLY A 322 18.86 7.64 -23.23
CA GLY A 322 18.58 7.58 -24.65
C GLY A 322 19.76 8.02 -25.50
N GLY A 323 20.69 7.08 -25.74
CA GLY A 323 21.59 7.19 -26.89
C GLY A 323 20.76 7.13 -28.18
N GLN A 324 21.01 8.05 -29.12
CA GLN A 324 20.42 8.01 -30.45
C GLN A 324 20.93 6.75 -31.20
N GLY A 325 20.24 5.62 -31.07
CA GLY A 325 20.62 4.43 -31.83
C GLY A 325 19.90 3.14 -31.48
N ASP A 326 19.49 2.94 -30.24
CA ASP A 326 18.93 1.65 -29.82
C ASP A 326 17.40 1.70 -29.72
N ARG A 327 16.72 0.97 -30.62
CA ARG A 327 15.26 0.92 -30.73
C ARG A 327 14.62 0.00 -29.68
N THR A 328 15.42 -0.66 -28.85
CA THR A 328 14.97 -1.72 -27.94
C THR A 328 14.17 -1.19 -26.75
N PHE A 329 14.41 0.06 -26.34
CA PHE A 329 13.72 0.71 -25.21
C PHE A 329 13.09 2.05 -25.63
N GLN A 330 12.07 1.99 -26.49
CA GLN A 330 11.23 3.15 -26.76
C GLN A 330 10.24 3.37 -25.61
N GLY A 331 10.00 4.62 -25.22
CA GLY A 331 8.87 4.98 -24.36
C GLY A 331 9.10 4.83 -22.86
N LEU A 332 10.27 5.25 -22.35
CA LEU A 332 10.49 5.47 -20.92
C LEU A 332 9.40 6.41 -20.37
N ASN A 333 8.67 5.95 -19.35
CA ASN A 333 7.66 6.76 -18.68
C ASN A 333 8.07 6.94 -17.22
N VAL A 334 8.40 8.17 -16.83
CA VAL A 334 8.70 8.45 -15.41
C VAL A 334 7.41 8.33 -14.61
N GLN A 335 7.48 7.53 -13.57
CA GLN A 335 6.37 7.23 -12.67
C GLN A 335 6.41 8.17 -11.45
N GLN A 336 7.59 8.31 -10.85
CA GLN A 336 7.77 9.15 -9.66
C GLN A 336 9.22 9.60 -9.49
N VAL A 337 9.39 10.65 -8.69
CA VAL A 337 10.68 11.10 -8.18
C VAL A 337 10.60 11.18 -6.67
N VAL A 338 11.56 10.59 -5.98
CA VAL A 338 11.64 10.60 -4.53
C VAL A 338 12.92 11.32 -4.11
N PHE A 339 12.76 12.39 -3.34
CA PHE A 339 13.87 13.10 -2.71
C PHE A 339 13.92 12.77 -1.23
N ARG A 340 15.11 12.50 -0.73
CA ARG A 340 15.38 12.42 0.69
C ARG A 340 16.19 13.63 1.12
N LEU A 341 15.66 14.38 2.07
CA LEU A 341 16.34 15.50 2.71
C LEU A 341 16.74 15.08 4.12
N GLU A 342 18.01 15.21 4.44
CA GLU A 342 18.51 14.96 5.78
C GLU A 342 18.60 16.25 6.57
N LYS A 343 18.36 16.11 7.87
CA LYS A 343 18.44 17.19 8.85
C LYS A 343 19.89 17.64 9.05
N THR A 344 20.10 18.95 9.14
CA THR A 344 21.40 19.52 9.53
C THR A 344 21.45 19.78 11.05
N ALA A 345 22.54 20.38 11.55
CA ALA A 345 22.61 20.81 12.95
C ALA A 345 21.55 21.87 13.31
N ASP A 346 21.07 22.65 12.32
CA ASP A 346 19.91 23.52 12.47
C ASP A 346 18.63 22.77 12.08
N LEU A 347 17.68 22.69 13.02
CA LEU A 347 16.37 22.06 12.85
C LEU A 347 15.54 22.66 11.71
N ASN A 348 15.86 23.88 11.26
CA ASN A 348 15.18 24.55 10.16
C ASN A 348 15.87 24.35 8.80
N SER A 349 17.03 23.69 8.78
CA SER A 349 17.83 23.53 7.56
C SER A 349 18.02 22.05 7.23
N TYR A 350 17.71 21.72 5.99
CA TYR A 350 17.78 20.37 5.45
C TYR A 350 18.59 20.37 4.16
N GLN A 351 19.17 19.22 3.87
CA GLN A 351 20.10 19.07 2.77
C GLN A 351 19.79 17.80 1.97
N LEU A 352 19.95 17.84 0.65
CA LEU A 352 19.62 16.71 -0.22
C LEU A 352 20.55 15.50 0.04
N ALA A 353 20.00 14.42 0.56
CA ALA A 353 20.74 13.20 0.89
C ALA A 353 20.67 12.16 -0.24
N SER A 354 19.49 11.99 -0.85
CA SER A 354 19.32 11.10 -2.00
C SER A 354 18.22 11.58 -2.93
N ALA A 355 18.31 11.14 -4.17
CA ALA A 355 17.29 11.31 -5.20
C ALA A 355 17.10 9.98 -5.93
N ARG A 356 15.85 9.59 -6.13
CA ARG A 356 15.46 8.39 -6.87
C ARG A 356 14.46 8.77 -7.96
N VAL A 357 14.66 8.29 -9.17
CA VAL A 357 13.74 8.45 -10.29
C VAL A 357 13.29 7.08 -10.74
N ASP A 358 12.00 6.80 -10.61
CA ASP A 358 11.40 5.54 -11.04
C ASP A 358 10.73 5.69 -12.39
N MET A 359 11.03 4.77 -13.29
CA MET A 359 10.60 4.78 -14.68
C MET A 359 10.06 3.42 -15.07
N GLU A 360 8.99 3.42 -15.84
CA GLU A 360 8.53 2.23 -16.53
C GLU A 360 9.18 2.11 -17.90
N VAL A 361 9.61 0.90 -18.22
CA VAL A 361 10.11 0.50 -19.52
C VAL A 361 9.28 -0.68 -20.03
N ALA A 362 8.59 -0.50 -21.15
CA ALA A 362 7.81 -1.58 -21.76
C ALA A 362 8.62 -2.30 -22.84
N GLY A 363 8.71 -3.63 -22.76
CA GLY A 363 9.32 -4.45 -23.80
C GLY A 363 8.35 -4.72 -24.95
N ASP A 364 8.86 -4.76 -26.18
CA ASP A 364 8.09 -5.23 -27.35
C ASP A 364 8.38 -6.69 -27.73
N PHE A 365 9.05 -7.41 -26.84
CA PHE A 365 9.45 -8.82 -26.97
C PHE A 365 8.78 -9.69 -25.91
N GLY A 366 8.90 -11.01 -26.05
CA GLY A 366 8.57 -11.98 -25.00
C GLY A 366 7.14 -11.90 -24.48
N LYS A 367 6.19 -11.61 -25.37
CA LYS A 367 4.79 -11.36 -25.00
C LYS A 367 4.09 -12.69 -24.66
N ILE A 368 3.20 -12.64 -23.67
CA ILE A 368 2.29 -13.75 -23.32
C ILE A 368 0.86 -13.25 -23.50
N ASP A 369 0.07 -13.94 -24.32
CA ASP A 369 -1.32 -13.55 -24.64
C ASP A 369 -1.47 -12.08 -25.09
N GLY A 370 -0.49 -11.58 -25.83
CA GLY A 370 -0.44 -10.18 -26.29
C GLY A 370 -0.07 -9.15 -25.22
N LYS A 371 0.17 -9.57 -23.97
CA LYS A 371 0.61 -8.69 -22.87
C LYS A 371 2.11 -8.41 -22.98
N LYS A 372 2.47 -7.14 -22.83
CA LYS A 372 3.87 -6.69 -22.92
C LYS A 372 4.55 -6.81 -21.55
N PRO A 373 5.78 -7.35 -21.47
CA PRO A 373 6.53 -7.28 -20.24
C PRO A 373 6.87 -5.83 -19.90
N VAL A 374 6.80 -5.50 -18.61
CA VAL A 374 7.12 -4.16 -18.10
C VAL A 374 8.23 -4.26 -17.07
N PHE A 375 9.15 -3.32 -17.11
CA PHE A 375 10.25 -3.22 -16.18
C PHE A 375 10.13 -1.93 -15.37
N LEU A 376 10.44 -2.00 -14.09
CA LEU A 376 10.65 -0.84 -13.24
C LEU A 376 12.15 -0.54 -13.22
N ALA A 377 12.53 0.57 -13.83
CA ALA A 377 13.89 1.09 -13.83
C ALA A 377 14.00 2.26 -12.85
N SER A 378 14.91 2.15 -11.89
CA SER A 378 15.19 3.16 -10.88
C SER A 378 16.60 3.69 -11.07
N TYR A 379 16.71 5.00 -11.28
CA TYR A 379 17.96 5.72 -11.08
C TYR A 379 18.02 6.16 -9.62
N ILE A 380 19.13 5.90 -8.94
CA ILE A 380 19.32 6.22 -7.52
C ILE A 380 20.65 6.94 -7.35
N TRP A 381 20.59 8.16 -6.85
CA TRP A 381 21.75 8.92 -6.39
C TRP A 381 21.68 9.06 -4.88
N THR A 382 22.80 8.82 -4.21
CA THR A 382 22.97 9.15 -2.78
C THR A 382 24.22 9.99 -2.63
N ARG A 383 24.21 10.90 -1.66
CA ARG A 383 25.34 11.75 -1.35
C ARG A 383 26.57 10.95 -0.91
N GLU A 384 26.36 9.90 -0.11
CA GLU A 384 27.44 9.05 0.43
C GLU A 384 28.23 8.33 -0.67
N ILE A 385 27.53 7.78 -1.67
CA ILE A 385 28.16 7.13 -2.83
C ILE A 385 28.77 8.20 -3.74
N GLY A 386 28.07 9.33 -3.89
CA GLY A 386 28.46 10.40 -4.80
C GLY A 386 28.47 9.96 -6.27
N GLY A 387 29.19 10.70 -7.11
CA GLY A 387 29.32 10.40 -8.53
C GLY A 387 27.99 10.43 -9.28
N LEU A 388 27.85 9.53 -10.26
CA LEU A 388 26.66 9.45 -11.12
C LEU A 388 25.52 8.60 -10.53
N GLY A 389 25.66 7.99 -9.35
CA GLY A 389 24.65 7.09 -8.78
C GLY A 389 24.65 5.67 -9.37
N ASN A 390 23.54 4.97 -9.22
CA ASN A 390 23.31 3.61 -9.72
C ASN A 390 21.97 3.49 -10.45
N ILE A 391 21.86 2.50 -11.33
CA ILE A 391 20.65 2.13 -12.04
C ILE A 391 20.28 0.72 -11.63
N ARG A 392 19.02 0.51 -11.26
CA ARG A 392 18.42 -0.80 -11.05
C ARG A 392 17.26 -0.97 -12.02
N GLY A 393 17.20 -2.07 -12.75
CA GLY A 393 16.05 -2.44 -13.56
C GLY A 393 15.55 -3.80 -13.14
N GLU A 394 14.24 -3.96 -12.96
CA GLU A 394 13.65 -5.26 -12.63
C GLU A 394 12.36 -5.51 -13.41
N LEU A 395 12.10 -6.77 -13.74
CA LEU A 395 10.80 -7.18 -14.27
C LEU A 395 9.74 -6.83 -13.23
N TRP A 396 8.86 -5.91 -13.59
CA TRP A 396 7.82 -5.45 -12.70
C TRP A 396 6.63 -6.37 -12.87
N ASN A 397 6.53 -7.38 -12.01
CA ASN A 397 5.52 -8.44 -12.07
C ASN A 397 4.56 -8.43 -10.87
N SER A 398 4.81 -7.55 -9.90
CA SER A 398 3.99 -7.37 -8.70
C SER A 398 3.42 -5.96 -8.69
N TYR A 399 2.14 -5.87 -9.05
CA TYR A 399 1.37 -4.62 -9.03
C TYR A 399 -0.11 -4.95 -8.86
N ASP A 400 -0.86 -4.02 -8.25
CA ASP A 400 -2.32 -4.11 -8.14
C ASP A 400 -2.98 -3.07 -9.06
N ILE A 401 -3.51 -3.52 -10.19
CA ILE A 401 -4.29 -2.66 -11.11
C ILE A 401 -5.78 -2.56 -10.71
N SER A 402 -6.21 -3.26 -9.65
CA SER A 402 -7.59 -3.21 -9.17
C SER A 402 -7.93 -1.80 -8.72
N LYS A 403 -9.11 -1.32 -9.09
CA LYS A 403 -9.66 -0.06 -8.56
C LYS A 403 -9.93 -0.15 -7.06
N GLN A 404 -10.10 -1.35 -6.51
CA GLN A 404 -10.38 -1.58 -5.10
C GLN A 404 -9.16 -1.36 -4.19
N ARG A 405 -7.94 -1.22 -4.73
CA ARG A 405 -6.74 -0.93 -3.93
C ARG A 405 -6.87 0.32 -3.06
N VAL A 406 -7.69 1.29 -3.48
CA VAL A 406 -7.98 2.51 -2.71
C VAL A 406 -8.77 2.24 -1.41
N LEU A 407 -9.38 1.06 -1.29
CA LEU A 407 -10.02 0.59 -0.06
C LEU A 407 -8.99 0.15 0.98
N GLN A 408 -7.72 -0.07 0.61
CA GLN A 408 -6.70 -0.47 1.57
C GLN A 408 -6.38 0.69 2.53
N PRO A 409 -6.34 0.46 3.85
CA PRO A 409 -6.06 1.53 4.82
C PRO A 409 -4.67 2.18 4.61
N ARG A 410 -3.72 1.43 4.06
CA ARG A 410 -2.36 1.90 3.79
C ARG A 410 -2.20 2.67 2.48
N TYR A 411 -3.13 2.51 1.53
CA TYR A 411 -3.05 3.19 0.23
C TYR A 411 -3.01 4.72 0.42
N GLU A 412 -2.12 5.39 -0.31
CA GLU A 412 -2.16 6.83 -0.55
C GLU A 412 -1.79 7.14 -2.01
N LEU A 413 -2.25 8.27 -2.53
CA LEU A 413 -2.17 8.56 -3.97
C LEU A 413 -0.72 8.68 -4.47
N TRP A 414 0.18 9.24 -3.65
CA TRP A 414 1.60 9.41 -4.00
C TRP A 414 2.41 8.11 -3.93
N THR A 415 1.93 7.09 -3.23
CA THR A 415 2.58 5.77 -3.15
C THR A 415 2.03 4.79 -4.19
N ASP A 416 0.99 5.17 -4.94
CA ASP A 416 0.33 4.30 -5.92
C ASP A 416 1.17 4.17 -7.20
N LEU A 417 2.06 3.18 -7.19
CA LEU A 417 2.93 2.84 -8.31
C LEU A 417 2.31 1.71 -9.12
N VAL A 418 1.80 2.01 -10.32
CA VAL A 418 1.20 1.04 -11.25
C VAL A 418 1.65 1.30 -12.68
N PRO A 419 1.80 0.26 -13.54
CA PRO A 419 2.22 0.48 -14.92
C PRO A 419 1.22 1.35 -15.72
N PHE A 420 1.73 2.31 -16.48
CA PHE A 420 1.01 3.05 -17.53
C PHE A 420 0.71 2.18 -18.75
N THR A 421 1.53 1.15 -19.01
CA THR A 421 1.28 0.17 -20.08
C THR A 421 -0.07 -0.50 -19.86
N LYS A 422 -0.90 -0.52 -20.91
CA LYS A 422 -2.19 -1.24 -20.88
C LYS A 422 -1.92 -2.74 -20.89
N ASN A 423 -2.58 -3.47 -19.98
CA ASN A 423 -2.48 -4.93 -19.84
C ASN A 423 -1.01 -5.41 -19.73
N PRO A 424 -0.27 -4.96 -18.70
CA PRO A 424 1.10 -5.37 -18.48
C PRO A 424 1.18 -6.89 -18.22
N GLY A 425 2.21 -7.53 -18.75
CA GLY A 425 2.55 -8.92 -18.52
C GLY A 425 3.41 -9.08 -17.27
N THR A 426 3.18 -10.15 -16.52
CA THR A 426 3.91 -10.48 -15.27
C THR A 426 5.08 -11.45 -15.51
N GLU A 427 5.21 -11.95 -16.73
CA GLU A 427 6.19 -12.95 -17.14
C GLU A 427 6.67 -12.60 -18.56
N ILE A 428 7.83 -13.13 -18.96
CA ILE A 428 8.38 -12.98 -20.31
C ILE A 428 8.41 -14.35 -20.98
N ASN A 429 7.85 -14.50 -22.18
CA ASN A 429 7.96 -15.73 -22.96
C ASN A 429 9.36 -15.82 -23.62
N LEU A 430 10.13 -16.86 -23.30
CA LEU A 430 11.43 -17.11 -23.92
C LEU A 430 11.33 -17.45 -25.41
N GLU A 431 10.24 -18.09 -25.84
CA GLU A 431 10.02 -18.47 -27.24
C GLU A 431 9.99 -17.25 -28.18
N THR A 432 9.62 -16.08 -27.65
CA THR A 432 9.49 -14.83 -28.41
C THR A 432 10.39 -13.71 -27.86
N LEU A 433 11.40 -14.07 -27.07
CA LEU A 433 12.32 -13.11 -26.47
C LEU A 433 13.11 -12.33 -27.53
N ILE A 434 13.48 -12.98 -28.63
CA ILE A 434 14.19 -12.36 -29.74
C ILE A 434 13.15 -11.81 -30.72
N PRO A 435 13.06 -10.48 -30.93
CA PRO A 435 12.10 -9.90 -31.85
C PRO A 435 12.18 -10.51 -33.26
N GLY A 436 11.05 -11.02 -33.76
CA GLY A 436 10.94 -11.62 -35.09
C GLY A 436 11.47 -13.06 -35.20
N VAL A 437 11.95 -13.66 -34.11
CA VAL A 437 12.41 -15.06 -34.07
C VAL A 437 11.57 -15.82 -33.06
N GLN A 438 11.04 -16.97 -33.50
CA GLN A 438 10.37 -17.91 -32.61
C GLN A 438 11.30 -19.08 -32.31
N VAL A 439 11.54 -19.35 -31.04
CA VAL A 439 12.32 -20.49 -30.55
C VAL A 439 11.37 -21.59 -30.10
N ASP A 440 11.59 -22.81 -30.56
CA ASP A 440 10.85 -23.99 -30.09
C ASP A 440 11.47 -24.49 -28.78
N ILE A 441 10.69 -24.44 -27.69
CA ILE A 441 11.11 -24.88 -26.35
C ILE A 441 10.28 -26.09 -25.94
N PRO A 442 10.90 -27.25 -25.60
CA PRO A 442 10.15 -28.43 -25.19
C PRO A 442 9.26 -28.19 -23.96
N GLN A 443 8.09 -28.85 -23.93
CA GLN A 443 7.03 -28.62 -22.93
C GLN A 443 7.45 -28.80 -21.45
N ASN A 444 8.53 -29.55 -21.17
CA ASN A 444 9.03 -29.86 -19.82
C ASN A 444 10.28 -29.05 -19.44
N ILE A 445 10.60 -28.01 -20.21
CA ILE A 445 11.75 -27.12 -20.00
C ILE A 445 11.22 -25.72 -19.67
N PRO A 446 11.90 -24.97 -18.80
CA PRO A 446 11.52 -23.59 -18.49
C PRO A 446 11.44 -22.72 -19.74
N SER A 447 10.27 -22.11 -19.96
CA SER A 447 10.00 -21.27 -21.14
C SER A 447 9.56 -19.85 -20.78
N LYS A 448 9.46 -19.54 -19.49
CA LYS A 448 9.01 -18.23 -19.02
C LYS A 448 9.97 -17.63 -18.01
N VAL A 449 10.33 -16.36 -18.18
CA VAL A 449 11.06 -15.60 -17.17
C VAL A 449 10.05 -15.02 -16.18
N SER A 450 10.14 -15.43 -14.92
CA SER A 450 9.31 -14.91 -13.82
C SER A 450 10.02 -13.80 -13.04
N ARG A 451 11.35 -13.72 -13.13
CA ARG A 451 12.18 -12.67 -12.51
C ARG A 451 13.28 -12.26 -13.48
N ALA A 452 13.52 -10.96 -13.60
CA ALA A 452 14.71 -10.41 -14.24
C ALA A 452 15.17 -9.18 -13.45
N LEU A 453 16.48 -9.04 -13.25
CA LEU A 453 17.10 -7.96 -12.47
C LEU A 453 18.42 -7.55 -13.13
N LEU A 454 18.67 -6.25 -13.14
CA LEU A 454 19.91 -5.61 -13.54
C LEU A 454 20.25 -4.54 -12.50
N VAL A 455 21.47 -4.52 -12.00
CA VAL A 455 22.00 -3.42 -11.18
C VAL A 455 23.33 -2.97 -11.77
N LEU A 456 23.47 -1.66 -11.99
CA LEU A 456 24.65 -1.03 -12.56
C LEU A 456 25.06 0.15 -11.69
N SER A 457 26.32 0.19 -11.26
CA SER A 457 26.95 1.36 -10.67
C SER A 457 28.34 1.59 -11.29
N SER A 458 29.05 2.62 -10.84
CA SER A 458 30.44 2.87 -11.27
C SER A 458 31.42 1.72 -10.94
N ASN A 459 31.10 0.89 -9.94
CA ASN A 459 31.98 -0.15 -9.44
C ASN A 459 31.29 -1.51 -9.24
N HIS A 460 29.98 -1.62 -9.48
CA HIS A 460 29.22 -2.83 -9.25
C HIS A 460 28.34 -3.15 -10.45
N VAL A 461 28.26 -4.44 -10.79
CA VAL A 461 27.31 -4.98 -11.74
C VAL A 461 26.67 -6.23 -11.15
N ALA A 462 25.35 -6.33 -11.24
CA ALA A 462 24.64 -7.55 -10.93
C ALA A 462 23.54 -7.85 -11.94
N PHE A 463 23.32 -9.13 -12.20
CA PHE A 463 22.23 -9.64 -13.02
C PHE A 463 21.57 -10.80 -12.28
N GLY A 464 20.24 -10.81 -12.30
CA GLY A 464 19.45 -11.90 -11.73
C GLY A 464 18.36 -12.32 -12.69
N ALA A 465 18.08 -13.61 -12.78
CA ALA A 465 16.95 -14.13 -13.55
C ALA A 465 16.41 -15.42 -12.95
N THR A 466 15.09 -15.60 -13.03
CA THR A 466 14.44 -16.88 -12.73
C THR A 466 13.61 -17.28 -13.94
N VAL A 467 13.84 -18.49 -14.46
CA VAL A 467 13.07 -19.08 -15.54
C VAL A 467 12.30 -20.26 -14.99
N VAL A 468 10.99 -20.29 -15.25
CA VAL A 468 10.06 -21.33 -14.78
C VAL A 468 9.45 -22.09 -15.96
N ALA A 469 9.18 -23.37 -15.74
CA ALA A 469 8.36 -24.17 -16.63
C ALA A 469 6.90 -23.76 -16.55
N VAL A 470 6.17 -24.07 -17.63
CA VAL A 470 4.71 -23.92 -17.64
C VAL A 470 4.13 -24.93 -16.65
N LYS A 471 3.62 -24.44 -15.52
CA LYS A 471 2.81 -25.26 -14.61
C LYS A 471 1.64 -25.84 -15.41
N ASN A 472 1.35 -27.13 -15.23
CA ASN A 472 0.25 -27.88 -15.85
C ASN A 472 0.51 -28.47 -17.26
N ALA A 473 1.75 -28.89 -17.56
CA ALA A 473 1.91 -29.89 -18.62
C ALA A 473 0.98 -31.09 -18.32
N SER A 474 0.21 -31.54 -19.31
CA SER A 474 -0.76 -32.62 -19.08
C SER A 474 0.00 -33.88 -18.65
N PRO A 475 -0.40 -34.53 -17.54
CA PRO A 475 0.28 -35.72 -17.06
C PRO A 475 0.36 -36.78 -18.17
N GLY A 476 1.56 -37.29 -18.40
CA GLY A 476 1.78 -38.38 -19.34
C GLY A 476 1.12 -39.68 -18.88
N GLN A 477 1.13 -40.70 -19.75
CA GLN A 477 0.74 -42.07 -19.36
C GLN A 477 1.73 -42.67 -18.36
N VAL A 478 3.00 -42.24 -18.42
CA VAL A 478 4.09 -42.64 -17.53
C VAL A 478 4.69 -41.39 -16.86
N PRO A 479 5.37 -41.53 -15.70
CA PRO A 479 6.02 -40.40 -15.04
C PRO A 479 6.91 -39.61 -16.00
N GLN A 480 6.82 -38.28 -15.97
CA GLN A 480 7.53 -37.39 -16.90
C GLN A 480 8.57 -36.55 -16.15
N PRO A 481 9.86 -36.62 -16.51
CA PRO A 481 10.84 -35.71 -15.96
C PRO A 481 10.59 -34.29 -16.49
N TYR A 482 10.84 -33.31 -15.64
CA TYR A 482 10.78 -31.90 -15.98
C TYR A 482 11.87 -31.11 -15.28
N LEU A 483 12.27 -30.02 -15.92
CA LEU A 483 13.09 -28.98 -15.31
C LEU A 483 12.14 -27.85 -14.93
N GLY A 484 11.93 -27.66 -13.63
CA GLY A 484 10.88 -26.80 -13.10
C GLY A 484 11.28 -25.34 -13.03
N GLU A 485 12.42 -25.07 -12.41
CA GLU A 485 12.90 -23.71 -12.18
C GLU A 485 14.41 -23.66 -12.31
N LEU A 486 14.91 -22.58 -12.92
CA LEU A 486 16.31 -22.22 -12.96
C LEU A 486 16.46 -20.78 -12.45
N GLY A 487 17.19 -20.60 -11.36
CA GLY A 487 17.56 -19.31 -10.82
C GLY A 487 19.03 -19.00 -11.11
N LEU A 488 19.33 -17.76 -11.45
CA LEU A 488 20.69 -17.27 -11.61
C LEU A 488 20.80 -15.91 -10.93
N ASP A 489 21.83 -15.75 -10.11
CA ASP A 489 22.25 -14.47 -9.56
C ASP A 489 23.76 -14.33 -9.68
N VAL A 490 24.20 -13.27 -10.34
CA VAL A 490 25.62 -12.99 -10.56
C VAL A 490 25.88 -11.55 -10.15
N SER A 491 26.92 -11.32 -9.37
CA SER A 491 27.37 -9.97 -9.06
C SER A 491 28.89 -9.85 -9.05
N TYR A 492 29.38 -8.67 -9.40
CA TYR A 492 30.80 -8.34 -9.37
C TYR A 492 30.99 -6.92 -8.88
N THR A 493 31.79 -6.77 -7.82
CA THR A 493 32.18 -5.49 -7.25
C THR A 493 33.67 -5.25 -7.46
N ARG A 494 33.99 -4.07 -7.99
CA ARG A 494 35.35 -3.61 -8.30
C ARG A 494 35.79 -2.55 -7.28
N GLY A 495 36.58 -2.93 -6.29
CA GLY A 495 37.28 -1.99 -5.41
C GLY A 495 38.77 -1.84 -5.73
N LYS A 496 39.40 -0.82 -5.11
CA LYS A 496 40.87 -0.67 -5.11
C LYS A 496 41.57 -1.68 -4.19
N GLN A 497 40.88 -2.14 -3.15
CA GLN A 497 41.40 -3.08 -2.16
C GLN A 497 40.58 -4.37 -2.09
N GLU A 498 39.25 -4.28 -2.27
CA GLU A 498 38.38 -5.45 -2.24
C GLU A 498 37.79 -5.75 -3.62
N LYS A 499 37.85 -7.01 -4.03
CA LYS A 499 37.11 -7.51 -5.20
C LYS A 499 36.22 -8.63 -4.75
N GLU A 500 34.94 -8.48 -5.05
CA GLU A 500 33.93 -9.49 -4.74
C GLU A 500 33.31 -10.00 -6.03
N PHE A 501 33.24 -11.32 -6.16
CA PHE A 501 32.47 -11.98 -7.20
C PHE A 501 31.55 -13.01 -6.55
N LEU A 502 30.26 -12.92 -6.87
CA LEU A 502 29.24 -13.87 -6.48
C LEU A 502 28.63 -14.49 -7.73
N PHE A 503 28.52 -15.81 -7.73
CA PHE A 503 27.73 -16.57 -8.69
C PHE A 503 26.88 -17.56 -7.91
N GLN A 504 25.57 -17.48 -8.05
CA GLN A 504 24.60 -18.40 -7.47
C GLN A 504 23.71 -18.92 -8.59
N PHE A 505 23.57 -20.24 -8.64
CA PHE A 505 22.69 -20.92 -9.58
C PHE A 505 21.79 -21.88 -8.82
N GLU A 506 20.49 -21.76 -9.01
CA GLU A 506 19.48 -22.56 -8.36
C GLU A 506 18.78 -23.42 -9.41
N VAL A 507 18.49 -24.67 -9.05
CA VAL A 507 17.76 -25.60 -9.90
C VAL A 507 16.69 -26.33 -9.11
N MET A 508 15.49 -26.34 -9.67
CA MET A 508 14.44 -27.28 -9.29
C MET A 508 14.13 -28.14 -10.51
N ALA A 509 14.27 -29.45 -10.35
CA ALA A 509 13.83 -30.44 -11.32
C ALA A 509 12.92 -31.45 -10.63
N GLY A 510 12.12 -32.18 -11.39
CA GLY A 510 11.27 -33.19 -10.80
C GLY A 510 10.75 -34.21 -11.79
N ILE A 511 9.93 -35.11 -11.28
CA ILE A 511 9.18 -36.08 -12.06
C ILE A 511 7.71 -35.90 -11.73
N GLN A 512 6.92 -35.51 -12.73
CA GLN A 512 5.47 -35.46 -12.62
C GLN A 512 4.89 -36.87 -12.61
N PRO A 513 3.91 -37.17 -11.74
CA PRO A 513 3.24 -38.45 -11.73
C PRO A 513 2.49 -38.71 -13.03
N GLY A 514 2.46 -39.97 -13.48
CA GLY A 514 1.62 -40.39 -14.61
C GLY A 514 0.13 -40.43 -14.22
N LYS A 515 -0.76 -40.43 -15.22
CA LYS A 515 -2.24 -40.43 -15.01
C LYS A 515 -2.79 -41.54 -14.09
N GLY A 516 -2.05 -42.65 -13.91
CA GLY A 516 -2.43 -43.77 -13.04
C GLY A 516 -1.77 -43.78 -11.66
N SER A 517 -1.09 -42.70 -11.26
CA SER A 517 -0.45 -42.60 -9.94
C SER A 517 -1.47 -42.61 -8.80
N SER A 518 -1.14 -43.26 -7.68
CA SER A 518 -1.89 -43.14 -6.42
C SER A 518 -1.69 -41.78 -5.74
N HIS A 519 -0.69 -41.02 -6.19
CA HIS A 519 -0.33 -39.67 -5.73
C HIS A 519 -0.28 -38.73 -6.93
N PRO A 520 -1.43 -38.28 -7.47
CA PRO A 520 -1.48 -37.50 -8.71
C PRO A 520 -1.08 -36.03 -8.52
N GLU A 521 -0.99 -35.53 -7.29
CA GLU A 521 -0.63 -34.13 -6.98
C GLU A 521 0.78 -33.98 -6.40
N ASP A 522 1.47 -35.10 -6.10
CA ASP A 522 2.78 -35.08 -5.45
C ASP A 522 3.90 -35.30 -6.48
N ASP A 523 4.49 -34.21 -6.95
CA ASP A 523 5.70 -34.27 -7.75
C ASP A 523 6.90 -34.75 -6.91
N ALA A 524 7.71 -35.67 -7.46
CA ALA A 524 9.00 -35.98 -6.87
C ALA A 524 10.01 -34.91 -7.28
N THR A 525 10.43 -34.07 -6.34
CA THR A 525 11.26 -32.89 -6.64
C THR A 525 12.70 -33.03 -6.12
N LEU A 526 13.64 -32.50 -6.91
CA LEU A 526 15.03 -32.27 -6.56
C LEU A 526 15.26 -30.76 -6.60
N ILE A 527 15.68 -30.19 -5.48
CA ILE A 527 16.08 -28.79 -5.37
C ILE A 527 17.55 -28.76 -4.99
N GLY A 528 18.33 -27.92 -5.67
CA GLY A 528 19.72 -27.70 -5.34
C GLY A 528 20.17 -26.31 -5.75
N ASP A 529 21.22 -25.83 -5.09
CA ASP A 529 21.89 -24.59 -5.42
C ASP A 529 23.40 -24.80 -5.52
N PHE A 530 24.05 -23.96 -6.32
CA PHE A 530 25.49 -23.85 -6.43
C PHE A 530 25.87 -22.40 -6.20
N THR A 531 26.62 -22.15 -5.13
CA THR A 531 27.11 -20.81 -4.80
C THR A 531 28.64 -20.78 -4.86
N TYR A 532 29.19 -19.85 -5.62
CA TYR A 532 30.60 -19.51 -5.65
C TYR A 532 30.78 -18.05 -5.23
N THR A 533 31.57 -17.86 -4.17
CA THR A 533 31.93 -16.53 -3.67
C THR A 533 33.44 -16.39 -3.67
N ARG A 534 33.93 -15.29 -4.22
CA ARG A 534 35.34 -14.88 -4.13
C ARG A 534 35.40 -13.50 -3.51
N VAL A 535 36.04 -13.41 -2.35
CA VAL A 535 36.40 -12.16 -1.69
C VAL A 535 37.92 -12.10 -1.65
N ASN A 536 38.50 -11.03 -2.22
CA ASN A 536 39.93 -10.76 -2.22
C ASN A 536 40.22 -9.49 -1.46
#